data_AF-A0AA37III4-F1
#
_entry.id   AF-A0AA37III4-F1
#
_cell.length_a   1.000
_cell.length_b   1.000
_cell.length_c   1.000
_cell.angle_alpha   90.00
_cell.angle_beta   90.00
_cell.angle_gamma   90.00
#
_symmetry.space_group_name_H-M   'P 1'
#
loop_
_entity.id
_entity.type
_entity.pdbx_description
1 polymer ?
#
loop_
_entity_poly.entity_id
_entity_poly.type
_entity_poly.pdbx_seq_one_letter_code
_entity_poly.pdbx_strand_id
1 'polypeptide(L)' 'MSRPTFLGLAFKLIEEAEKTWRRINGPEQIKLLLEGIAFKDGEPVQDDQPGQQKLAA' A
#
# COMPACT_ATOMS: atom_id res chain seq x y z
N MET A 1 -22.66 5.04 -24.17
CA MET A 1 -21.21 4.78 -24.06
C MET A 1 -20.82 3.76 -25.12
N SER A 2 -19.79 4.04 -25.92
CA SER A 2 -19.27 3.06 -26.90
C SER A 2 -18.15 2.23 -26.27
N ARG A 3 -17.88 1.04 -26.83
CA ARG A 3 -16.79 0.15 -26.37
C ARG A 3 -15.42 0.85 -26.32
N PRO A 4 -15.01 1.64 -27.34
CA PRO A 4 -13.75 2.38 -27.28
C PRO A 4 -13.68 3.39 -26.12
N THR A 5 -14.77 4.11 -25.86
CA THR A 5 -14.81 5.08 -24.77
C THR A 5 -14.68 4.39 -23.40
N PHE A 6 -15.37 3.27 -23.21
CA PHE A 6 -15.27 2.49 -21.97
C PHE A 6 -13.85 1.99 -21.71
N LEU A 7 -13.20 1.43 -22.74
CA LEU A 7 -11.81 0.94 -22.62
C LEU A 7 -10.83 2.07 -22.31
N GLY A 8 -10.99 3.24 -22.93
CA GLY A 8 -10.17 4.42 -22.63
C GLY A 8 -10.29 4.87 -21.17
N LEU A 9 -11.50 4.85 -20.61
CA LEU A 9 -11.73 5.16 -19.20
C LEU A 9 -11.13 4.11 -18.28
N ALA A 10 -11.37 2.82 -18.53
CA ALA A 10 -10.80 1.74 -17.73
C ALA A 10 -9.26 1.81 -17.68
N PHE A 11 -8.63 2.06 -18.83
CA PHE A 11 -7.18 2.25 -18.91
C PHE A 11 -6.71 3.43 -18.05
N LYS A 12 -7.36 4.59 -18.16
CA LYS A 12 -7.02 5.77 -17.36
C LYS A 12 -7.20 5.54 -15.86
N LEU A 13 -8.24 4.81 -15.45
CA LEU A 13 -8.45 4.45 -14.04
C LEU A 13 -7.33 3.57 -13.50
N ILE A 14 -6.86 2.59 -14.30
CA ILE A 14 -5.75 1.72 -13.91
C ILE A 14 -4.44 2.51 -13.84
N GLU A 15 -4.14 3.37 -14.83
CA GLU A 15 -2.94 4.23 -14.83
C GLU A 15 -2.90 5.16 -13.61
N GLU A 16 -4.04 5.75 -13.21
CA GLU A 16 -4.08 6.58 -12.01
C GLU A 16 -3.94 5.77 -10.73
N ALA A 17 -4.52 4.57 -10.67
CA ALA A 17 -4.40 3.69 -9.50
C ALA A 17 -2.94 3.24 -9.29
N GLU A 18 -2.21 2.91 -10.36
CA GLU A 18 -0.82 2.44 -10.32
C GLU A 18 0.10 3.38 -9.52
N LYS A 19 -0.12 4.71 -9.61
CA LYS A 19 0.67 5.72 -8.89
C LYS A 19 0.58 5.61 -7.37
N THR A 20 -0.45 4.94 -6.86
CA THR A 20 -0.75 4.84 -5.42
C THR A 20 -0.64 3.42 -4.87
N TRP A 21 -0.33 2.44 -5.71
CA TRP A 21 -0.21 1.06 -5.26
C TRP A 21 0.94 0.92 -4.26
N ARG A 22 0.62 0.30 -3.13
CA ARG A 22 1.61 -0.07 -2.12
C ARG A 22 2.48 -1.18 -2.69
N ARG A 23 3.76 -0.90 -2.94
CA ARG A 23 4.74 -1.92 -3.37
C ARG A 23 4.88 -2.97 -2.27
N ILE A 24 4.80 -4.24 -2.64
CA ILE A 24 5.07 -5.41 -1.80
C ILE A 24 5.90 -6.41 -2.61
N ASN A 25 6.92 -7.04 -2.00
CA ASN A 25 7.87 -7.93 -2.70
C ASN A 25 7.43 -9.39 -2.77
N GLY A 26 6.14 -9.69 -2.62
CA GLY A 26 5.62 -11.04 -2.79
C GLY A 26 4.24 -11.26 -2.20
N PRO A 27 3.53 -12.33 -2.61
CA PRO A 27 2.19 -12.64 -2.12
C PRO A 27 2.15 -12.97 -0.62
N GLU A 28 3.23 -13.52 -0.05
CA GLU A 28 3.36 -13.80 1.37
C GLU A 28 3.29 -12.55 2.25
N GLN A 29 3.67 -11.39 1.71
CA GLN A 29 3.62 -10.09 2.37
C GLN A 29 2.19 -9.55 2.51
N ILE A 30 1.21 -10.09 1.76
CA ILE A 30 -0.18 -9.64 1.78
C ILE A 30 -0.77 -9.80 3.18
N LYS A 31 -0.44 -10.89 3.89
CA LYS A 31 -0.93 -11.12 5.25
C LYS A 31 -0.50 -9.99 6.19
N LEU A 32 0.78 -9.61 6.15
CA LEU A 32 1.33 -8.53 6.97
C LEU A 32 0.73 -7.16 6.59
N LEU A 33 0.49 -6.92 5.30
CA LEU A 33 -0.19 -5.71 4.83
C LEU A 33 -1.62 -5.62 5.39
N LEU A 34 -2.35 -6.74 5.40
CA LEU A 34 -3.71 -6.81 5.97
C LEU A 34 -3.71 -6.66 7.49
N GLU A 35 -2.64 -7.07 8.17
CA GLU A 35 -2.42 -6.86 9.61
C GLU A 35 -2.02 -5.41 9.95
N GLY A 36 -1.86 -4.54 8.95
CA GLY A 36 -1.56 -3.12 9.13
C GLY A 36 -0.07 -2.81 9.31
N ILE A 37 0.81 -3.76 9.03
CA ILE A 37 2.26 -3.53 9.05
C ILE A 37 2.64 -2.55 7.94
N ALA A 38 3.48 -1.57 8.29
CA ALA A 38 3.98 -0.59 7.33
C ALA A 38 5.01 -1.23 6.40
N PHE A 39 5.05 -0.76 5.15
CA PHE A 39 6.02 -1.22 4.15
C PHE A 39 6.84 -0.05 3.62
N LYS A 40 8.12 -0.30 3.38
CA LYS A 40 9.02 0.63 2.69
C LYS A 40 9.74 -0.14 1.59
N ASP A 41 9.63 0.35 0.35
CA ASP A 41 10.28 -0.24 -0.82
C ASP A 41 9.97 -1.75 -1.02
N GLY A 42 8.77 -2.18 -0.61
CA GLY A 42 8.32 -3.57 -0.79
C GLY A 42 8.59 -4.50 0.40
N GLU A 43 9.35 -4.04 1.39
CA GLU A 43 9.70 -4.78 2.60
C GLU A 43 8.95 -4.24 3.84
N PRO A 44 8.54 -5.11 4.78
CA PRO A 44 7.89 -4.68 6.01
C PRO A 44 8.87 -3.91 6.90
N VAL A 45 8.42 -2.80 7.44
CA VAL A 45 9.14 -2.02 8.45
C VAL A 45 8.50 -2.32 9.80
N GLN A 46 9.26 -2.94 10.70
CA GLN A 46 8.91 -2.97 12.11
C GLN A 46 9.23 -1.59 12.67
N ASP A 47 8.19 -0.83 13.05
CA ASP A 47 8.38 0.37 13.83
C ASP A 47 8.73 -0.07 15.25
N ASP A 48 10.02 -0.33 15.50
CA ASP A 48 10.56 -0.40 16.85
C ASP A 48 10.40 0.99 17.48
N GLN A 49 9.21 1.30 17.98
CA GLN A 49 8.98 2.44 18.85
C GLN A 49 9.02 1.99 20.32
N PRO A 50 10.19 1.93 20.98
CA PRO A 50 10.26 2.12 22.42
C PRO A 50 10.11 3.63 22.72
N GLY A 51 8.93 4.19 22.44
CA GLY A 51 8.70 5.65 22.47
C GLY A 51 7.54 6.11 23.34
N GLN A 52 6.77 5.22 23.97
CA GLN A 52 5.57 5.58 24.73
C GLN A 52 5.56 5.04 26.17
N GLN A 53 6.68 5.14 26.89
CA GLN A 53 6.65 5.05 28.36
C GLN A 53 7.72 5.96 28.99
N LYS A 54 7.32 7.19 29.28
CA LYS A 54 7.64 7.94 30.52
C LYS A 54 6.98 9.33 30.42
N LEU A 55 5.69 9.39 30.74
CA LEU A 55 5.16 10.54 31.48
C LEU A 55 5.16 10.15 32.96
N ALA A 56 6.13 10.67 33.69
CA ALA A 56 6.02 10.90 35.12
C ALA A 56 6.86 12.16 35.39
N ALA A 57 6.16 13.27 35.61
CA ALA A 57 6.70 14.50 36.19
C ALA A 57 6.62 14.40 37.71
#